data_AF-A0A8K0LYA7-F1
#
_entry.id   AF-A0A8K0LYA7-F1
#
_cell.length_a   1.000
_cell.length_b   1.000
_cell.length_c   1.000
_cell.angle_alpha   90.00
_cell.angle_beta   90.00
_cell.angle_gamma   90.00
#
_symmetry.space_group_name_H-M   'P 1'
#
loop_
_entity.id
_entity.type
_entity.pdbx_description
1 polymer ?
#
loop_
_entity_poly.entity_id
_entity_poly.type
_entity_poly.pdbx_seq_one_letter_code
_entity_poly.pdbx_strand_id
1 'polypeptide(L)'
;MWWGERCAQALTTIVANLTTDFLRLSRSSIDDTINQNLNALETPAKAGFDPTSTSRLSARTFSHQIEATACNSFKDNVLFPSWQLRSDILSYCSLVATSPDPDDPERSLREAENERNRERVVDERLDPYSGRFTPREARTEQLALVLRQEMGVENIVRSRTWDTVRRRCGDSTHVAWEQALAGWRRSREYEAHGRNT
;
A
#
# COMPACT_ATOMS: atom_id res chain seq x y z
N MET A 1 0.68 -8.41 -39.40
CA MET A 1 1.63 -8.66 -38.30
C MET A 1 1.63 -7.49 -37.29
N TRP A 2 0.44 -6.99 -36.89
CA TRP A 2 0.26 -5.73 -36.13
C TRP A 2 -0.49 -5.91 -34.80
N TRP A 3 -0.81 -7.15 -34.41
CA TRP A 3 -1.61 -7.45 -33.21
C TRP A 3 -0.75 -7.90 -32.02
N GLY A 4 0.47 -8.39 -32.23
CA GLY A 4 1.37 -8.83 -31.16
C GLY A 4 2.03 -7.68 -30.39
N GLU A 5 2.51 -6.66 -31.10
CA GLU A 5 3.21 -5.50 -30.51
C GLU A 5 2.34 -4.66 -29.57
N ARG A 6 1.02 -4.59 -29.83
CA ARG A 6 0.06 -3.86 -28.99
C ARG A 6 -0.31 -4.60 -27.71
N CYS A 7 -0.27 -5.94 -27.69
CA CYS A 7 -0.59 -6.72 -26.50
C CYS A 7 0.51 -6.65 -25.43
N ALA A 8 1.78 -6.65 -25.82
CA ALA A 8 2.89 -6.54 -24.87
C ALA A 8 3.00 -5.14 -24.25
N GLN A 9 2.76 -4.09 -25.05
CA GLN A 9 2.72 -2.69 -24.61
C GLN A 9 1.59 -2.37 -23.63
N ALA A 10 0.51 -3.14 -23.74
CA ALA A 10 -0.59 -3.10 -22.80
C ALA A 10 -0.21 -3.69 -21.43
N LEU A 11 0.52 -4.82 -21.35
CA LEU A 11 0.66 -5.58 -20.10
C LEU A 11 1.36 -4.82 -18.96
N THR A 12 2.50 -4.17 -19.16
CA THR A 12 3.23 -3.52 -18.04
C THR A 12 2.54 -2.23 -17.57
N THR A 13 2.00 -1.44 -18.50
CA THR A 13 1.20 -0.24 -18.20
C THR A 13 -0.11 -0.62 -17.51
N ILE A 14 -0.76 -1.69 -17.97
CA ILE A 14 -1.95 -2.24 -17.32
C ILE A 14 -1.60 -2.74 -15.91
N VAL A 15 -0.50 -3.48 -15.72
CA VAL A 15 -0.11 -3.96 -14.38
C VAL A 15 0.21 -2.80 -13.44
N ALA A 16 0.93 -1.77 -13.89
CA ALA A 16 1.22 -0.58 -13.08
C ALA A 16 -0.08 0.16 -12.67
N ASN A 17 -0.98 0.40 -13.63
CA ASN A 17 -2.24 1.07 -13.37
C ASN A 17 -3.16 0.23 -12.49
N LEU A 18 -3.32 -1.06 -12.78
CA LEU A 18 -4.13 -1.98 -11.97
C LEU A 18 -3.62 -2.09 -10.53
N THR A 19 -2.30 -2.13 -10.34
CA THR A 19 -1.70 -2.15 -9.00
C THR A 19 -2.04 -0.87 -8.25
N THR A 20 -1.84 0.28 -8.88
CA THR A 20 -2.13 1.59 -8.29
C THR A 20 -3.62 1.74 -7.98
N ASP A 21 -4.50 1.33 -8.89
CA ASP A 21 -5.95 1.39 -8.74
C ASP A 21 -6.43 0.46 -7.64
N PHE A 22 -5.91 -0.77 -7.59
CA PHE A 22 -6.20 -1.71 -6.50
C PHE A 22 -5.80 -1.11 -5.15
N LEU A 23 -4.57 -0.58 -5.03
CA LEU A 23 -4.09 0.03 -3.79
C LEU A 23 -4.95 1.23 -3.40
N ARG A 24 -5.31 2.09 -4.35
CA ARG A 24 -6.18 3.24 -4.14
C ARG A 24 -7.56 2.83 -3.63
N LEU A 25 -8.20 1.84 -4.26
CA LEU A 25 -9.52 1.34 -3.85
C LEU A 25 -9.48 0.62 -2.49
N SER A 26 -8.43 -0.16 -2.24
CA SER A 26 -8.25 -0.84 -0.95
C SER A 26 -8.08 0.16 0.19
N ARG A 27 -7.27 1.22 -0.01
CA ARG A 27 -7.07 2.29 0.97
C ARG A 27 -8.35 3.08 1.21
N SER A 28 -9.08 3.45 0.15
CA SER A 28 -10.33 4.21 0.30
C SER A 28 -11.41 3.44 1.04
N SER A 29 -11.46 2.11 0.86
CA SER A 29 -12.43 1.25 1.52
C SER A 29 -12.17 1.05 3.02
N ILE A 30 -10.93 1.22 3.50
CA ILE A 30 -10.55 0.81 4.87
C ILE A 30 -9.83 1.93 5.61
N ASP A 31 -8.71 2.40 5.06
CA ASP A 31 -7.79 3.32 5.72
C ASP A 31 -8.31 4.76 5.69
N ASP A 32 -8.75 5.26 4.53
CA ASP A 32 -9.28 6.63 4.43
C ASP A 32 -10.60 6.79 5.21
N THR A 33 -11.36 5.70 5.31
CA THR A 33 -12.62 5.61 6.05
C THR A 33 -12.45 5.01 7.45
N ILE A 34 -11.22 4.93 7.98
CA ILE A 34 -10.95 4.22 9.24
C ILE A 34 -11.79 4.74 10.41
N ASN A 35 -12.01 6.05 10.51
CA ASN A 35 -12.85 6.61 11.57
C ASN A 35 -14.31 6.15 11.43
N GLN A 36 -14.83 6.03 10.20
CA GLN A 36 -16.19 5.56 9.96
C GLN A 36 -16.31 4.07 10.31
N ASN A 37 -15.33 3.26 9.88
CA ASN A 37 -15.25 1.84 10.24
C ASN A 37 -15.22 1.63 11.75
N LEU A 38 -14.40 2.41 12.48
CA LEU A 38 -14.31 2.34 13.93
C LEU A 38 -15.57 2.85 14.65
N ASN A 39 -16.18 3.93 14.17
CA ASN A 39 -17.44 4.43 14.72
C ASN A 39 -18.57 3.42 14.56
N ALA A 40 -18.58 2.60 13.49
CA ALA A 40 -19.57 1.55 13.29
C ALA A 40 -19.44 0.39 14.30
N LEU A 41 -18.28 0.24 14.96
CA LEU A 41 -18.07 -0.74 16.04
C LEU A 41 -18.63 -0.24 17.38
N GLU A 42 -18.82 1.07 17.53
CA GLU A 42 -19.49 1.62 18.70
C GLU A 42 -20.97 1.22 18.64
N THR A 43 -21.45 0.55 19.70
CA THR A 43 -22.86 0.18 19.84
C THR A 43 -23.47 0.86 21.07
N PRO A 44 -23.78 2.18 20.99
CA PRO A 44 -24.32 2.93 22.13
C PRO A 44 -25.59 2.32 22.72
N ALA A 45 -26.42 1.70 21.87
CA ALA A 45 -27.67 1.07 22.27
C ALA A 45 -27.50 -0.07 23.29
N LYS A 46 -26.34 -0.75 23.34
CA LYS A 46 -26.08 -1.79 24.34
C LYS A 46 -25.97 -1.23 25.77
N ALA A 47 -25.57 0.04 25.92
CA ALA A 47 -25.45 0.69 27.22
C ALA A 47 -26.80 1.16 27.79
N GLY A 48 -27.88 1.11 27.01
CA GLY A 48 -29.19 1.66 27.38
C GLY A 48 -29.23 3.19 27.33
N PHE A 49 -30.43 3.76 27.40
CA PHE A 49 -30.62 5.21 27.49
C PHE A 49 -30.68 5.63 28.97
N ASP A 50 -29.73 6.45 29.41
CA ASP A 50 -29.76 7.09 30.72
C ASP A 50 -30.41 8.49 30.58
N PRO A 51 -31.61 8.73 31.14
CA PRO A 51 -32.28 10.03 31.05
C PRO A 51 -31.53 11.16 31.77
N THR A 52 -30.56 10.84 32.63
CA THR A 52 -29.69 11.85 33.27
C THR A 52 -28.57 12.33 32.35
N SER A 53 -28.26 11.60 31.27
CA SER A 53 -27.22 11.95 30.28
C SER A 53 -27.53 13.19 29.44
N THR A 54 -28.80 13.61 29.36
CA THR A 54 -29.24 14.84 28.67
C THR A 54 -29.24 16.08 29.58
N SER A 55 -29.10 15.89 30.90
CA SER A 55 -29.16 16.98 31.89
C SER A 55 -27.88 17.82 31.96
N ARG A 56 -26.76 17.32 31.39
CA ARG A 56 -25.47 18.00 31.36
C ARG A 56 -24.93 18.04 29.94
N LEU A 57 -24.77 19.25 29.39
CA LEU A 57 -23.95 19.51 28.20
C LEU A 57 -22.46 19.30 28.58
N SER A 58 -22.05 18.05 28.81
CA SER A 58 -20.62 17.74 28.83
C SER A 58 -20.12 17.76 27.39
N ALA A 59 -19.04 18.48 27.12
CA ALA A 59 -18.28 18.26 25.90
C ALA A 59 -18.01 16.75 25.81
N ARG A 60 -18.45 16.10 24.72
CA ARG A 60 -18.23 14.67 24.50
C ARG A 60 -16.72 14.44 24.51
N THR A 61 -16.18 13.99 25.64
CA THR A 61 -14.85 13.41 25.66
C THR A 61 -14.92 12.21 24.73
N PHE A 62 -14.08 12.18 23.70
CA PHE A 62 -13.89 11.06 22.77
C PHE A 62 -13.32 9.80 23.48
N SER A 63 -13.64 9.60 24.76
CA SER A 63 -13.10 8.55 25.62
C SER A 63 -13.93 7.27 25.63
N HIS A 64 -14.94 7.14 24.76
CA HIS A 64 -15.56 5.84 24.53
C HIS A 64 -14.58 4.99 23.74
N GLN A 65 -13.73 4.29 24.50
CA GLN A 65 -12.91 3.20 24.00
C GLN A 65 -13.84 2.14 23.44
N ILE A 66 -13.57 1.71 22.21
CA ILE A 66 -14.32 0.63 21.57
C ILE A 66 -14.06 -0.64 22.39
N GLU A 67 -15.09 -1.48 22.51
CA GLU A 67 -15.00 -2.75 23.22
C GLU A 67 -13.89 -3.64 22.61
N ALA A 68 -13.07 -4.24 23.48
CA ALA A 68 -11.84 -4.89 23.07
C ALA A 68 -12.07 -6.04 22.07
N THR A 69 -13.15 -6.82 22.25
CA THR A 69 -13.51 -7.93 21.35
C THR A 69 -13.89 -7.41 19.96
N ALA A 70 -14.70 -6.34 19.87
CA ALA A 70 -15.05 -5.71 18.60
C ALA A 70 -13.80 -5.16 17.88
N CYS A 71 -12.90 -4.52 18.62
CA CYS A 71 -11.64 -4.02 18.07
C CYS A 71 -10.71 -5.13 17.58
N ASN A 72 -10.54 -6.22 18.35
CA ASN A 72 -9.73 -7.36 17.94
C ASN A 72 -10.34 -8.05 16.72
N SER A 73 -11.65 -8.24 16.70
CA SER A 73 -12.35 -8.79 15.53
C SER A 73 -12.16 -7.94 14.27
N PHE A 74 -12.25 -6.62 14.38
CA PHE A 74 -11.96 -5.72 13.25
C PHE A 74 -10.51 -5.82 12.79
N LYS A 75 -9.56 -5.83 13.72
CA LYS A 75 -8.13 -5.98 13.43
C LYS A 75 -7.86 -7.29 12.68
N ASP A 76 -8.35 -8.40 13.20
CA ASP A 76 -8.02 -9.75 12.72
C ASP A 76 -8.76 -10.15 11.45
N ASN A 77 -10.00 -9.66 11.25
CA ASN A 77 -10.85 -10.08 10.14
C ASN A 77 -10.95 -9.06 9.00
N VAL A 78 -10.58 -7.79 9.22
CA VAL A 78 -10.72 -6.72 8.22
C VAL A 78 -9.40 -6.02 7.95
N LEU A 79 -8.79 -5.43 8.98
CA LEU A 79 -7.64 -4.55 8.81
C LEU A 79 -6.39 -5.33 8.35
N PHE A 80 -5.95 -6.30 9.14
CA PHE A 80 -4.72 -7.05 8.86
C PHE A 80 -4.82 -7.92 7.60
N PRO A 81 -5.93 -8.63 7.31
CA PRO A 81 -6.10 -9.32 6.04
C PRO A 81 -5.96 -8.39 4.83
N SER A 82 -6.52 -7.19 4.92
CA SER A 82 -6.46 -6.23 3.81
C SER A 82 -5.06 -5.66 3.61
N TRP A 83 -4.36 -5.34 4.70
CA TRP A 83 -2.95 -4.95 4.65
C TRP A 83 -2.05 -6.09 4.14
N GLN A 84 -2.38 -7.34 4.46
CA GLN A 84 -1.69 -8.49 3.94
C GLN A 84 -1.83 -8.58 2.42
N LEU A 85 -3.07 -8.51 1.91
CA LEU A 85 -3.33 -8.56 0.47
C LEU A 85 -2.57 -7.46 -0.30
N ARG A 86 -2.54 -6.23 0.24
CA ARG A 86 -1.73 -5.15 -0.36
C ARG A 86 -0.23 -5.45 -0.35
N SER A 87 0.27 -6.07 0.72
CA SER A 87 1.68 -6.49 0.81
C SER A 87 2.01 -7.59 -0.20
N ASP A 88 1.10 -8.54 -0.41
CA ASP A 88 1.28 -9.65 -1.34
C ASP A 88 1.34 -9.14 -2.79
N ILE A 89 0.44 -8.24 -3.16
CA ILE A 89 0.44 -7.61 -4.49
C ILE A 89 1.71 -6.80 -4.72
N LEU A 90 2.12 -5.96 -3.76
CA LEU A 90 3.38 -5.20 -3.89
C LEU A 90 4.59 -6.13 -4.02
N SER A 91 4.62 -7.24 -3.28
CA SER A 91 5.71 -8.22 -3.35
C SER A 91 5.73 -8.92 -4.70
N TYR A 92 4.57 -9.36 -5.18
CA TYR A 92 4.43 -9.98 -6.51
C TYR A 92 4.87 -9.04 -7.63
N CYS A 93 4.36 -7.80 -7.63
CA CYS A 93 4.73 -6.80 -8.64
C CYS A 93 6.21 -6.44 -8.57
N SER A 94 6.83 -6.45 -7.38
CA SER A 94 8.27 -6.22 -7.22
C SER A 94 9.10 -7.33 -7.88
N LEU A 95 8.68 -8.59 -7.76
CA LEU A 95 9.32 -9.71 -8.46
C LEU A 95 9.22 -9.53 -9.98
N VAL A 96 8.04 -9.17 -10.48
CA VAL A 96 7.81 -8.88 -11.91
C VAL A 96 8.70 -7.73 -12.40
N ALA A 97 8.84 -6.66 -11.61
CA ALA A 97 9.67 -5.50 -11.95
C ALA A 97 11.17 -5.83 -12.04
N THR A 98 11.63 -6.92 -11.42
CA THR A 98 13.02 -7.39 -11.52
C THR A 98 13.25 -8.41 -12.62
N SER A 99 12.18 -8.91 -13.25
CA SER A 99 12.27 -9.89 -14.35
C SER A 99 12.65 -9.19 -15.67
N PRO A 100 13.47 -9.81 -16.53
CA PRO A 100 13.68 -9.32 -17.89
C PRO A 100 12.35 -9.23 -18.66
N ASP A 101 12.12 -8.12 -19.36
CA ASP A 101 10.97 -7.93 -20.26
C ASP A 101 11.41 -8.14 -21.72
N PRO A 102 11.36 -9.38 -22.27
CA PRO A 102 11.81 -9.67 -23.62
C PRO A 102 10.97 -8.94 -24.70
N ASP A 103 9.74 -8.56 -24.37
CA ASP A 103 8.77 -7.97 -25.30
C ASP A 103 8.70 -6.44 -25.20
N ASP A 104 9.71 -5.81 -24.58
CA ASP A 104 9.83 -4.34 -24.55
C ASP A 104 10.12 -3.79 -25.96
N PRO A 105 9.15 -3.11 -26.62
CA PRO A 105 9.32 -2.57 -27.97
C PRO A 105 10.25 -1.36 -28.00
N GLU A 106 10.52 -0.73 -26.85
CA GLU A 106 11.45 0.40 -26.78
C GLU A 106 12.90 -0.05 -26.57
N ARG A 107 13.14 -1.36 -26.41
CA ARG A 107 14.48 -1.92 -26.22
C ARG A 107 15.44 -1.50 -27.33
N SER A 108 15.08 -1.70 -28.59
CA SER A 108 15.93 -1.37 -29.74
C SER A 108 16.17 0.14 -29.87
N LEU A 109 15.16 0.96 -29.57
CA LEU A 109 15.28 2.42 -29.60
C LEU A 109 16.22 2.91 -28.50
N ARG A 110 16.08 2.37 -27.29
CA ARG A 110 16.93 2.68 -26.14
C ARG A 110 18.38 2.27 -26.38
N GLU A 111 18.62 1.10 -26.97
CA GLU A 111 19.96 0.65 -27.35
C GLU A 111 20.59 1.60 -28.39
N ALA A 112 19.84 2.01 -29.41
CA ALA A 112 20.32 2.98 -30.39
C ALA A 112 20.61 4.37 -29.80
N GLU A 113 19.78 4.85 -28.86
CA GLU A 113 20.02 6.10 -28.14
C GLU A 113 21.26 6.03 -27.24
N ASN A 114 21.45 4.91 -26.54
CA ASN A 114 22.63 4.66 -25.72
C ASN A 114 23.91 4.63 -26.57
N GLU A 115 23.87 4.02 -27.74
CA GLU A 115 25.03 3.96 -28.64
C GLU A 115 25.36 5.34 -29.21
N ARG A 116 24.35 6.11 -29.66
CA ARG A 116 24.54 7.51 -30.09
C ARG A 116 25.10 8.38 -28.97
N ASN A 117 24.71 8.13 -27.73
CA ASN A 117 25.25 8.86 -26.59
C ASN A 117 26.72 8.52 -26.31
N ARG A 118 27.13 7.24 -26.47
CA ARG A 118 28.53 6.82 -26.32
C ARG A 118 29.46 7.51 -27.33
N GLU A 119 28.96 7.78 -28.54
CA GLU A 119 29.70 8.48 -29.59
C GLU A 119 29.71 10.02 -29.39
N ARG A 120 28.90 10.55 -28.48
CA ARG A 120 28.75 11.99 -28.29
C ARG A 120 29.95 12.57 -27.53
N VAL A 121 30.65 13.51 -28.16
CA VAL A 121 31.68 14.33 -27.51
C VAL A 121 31.02 15.59 -26.95
N VAL A 122 31.16 15.84 -25.65
CA VAL A 122 30.60 17.00 -24.96
C VAL A 122 31.73 17.88 -24.44
N ASP A 123 31.70 19.18 -24.78
CA ASP A 123 32.61 20.18 -24.20
C ASP A 123 31.94 20.85 -22.99
N GLU A 124 32.23 20.33 -21.80
CA GLU A 124 31.70 20.80 -20.52
C GLU A 124 32.11 22.25 -20.19
N ARG A 125 33.15 22.78 -20.85
CA ARG A 125 33.60 24.16 -20.67
C ARG A 125 32.67 25.16 -21.36
N LEU A 126 31.99 24.76 -22.43
CA LEU A 126 31.06 25.61 -23.18
C LEU A 126 29.68 25.67 -22.53
N ASP A 127 29.22 24.54 -21.98
CA ASP A 127 27.98 24.43 -21.21
C ASP A 127 28.05 23.26 -20.20
N PRO A 128 28.11 23.55 -18.89
CA PRO A 128 28.14 22.54 -17.83
C PRO A 128 26.93 21.58 -17.80
N TYR A 129 25.82 21.90 -18.48
CA TYR A 129 24.60 21.08 -18.48
C TYR A 129 24.45 20.22 -19.73
N SER A 130 25.26 20.45 -20.75
CA SER A 130 25.18 19.75 -22.03
C SER A 130 25.53 18.25 -21.95
N GLY A 131 26.25 17.82 -20.90
CA GLY A 131 26.62 16.42 -20.65
C GLY A 131 25.50 15.54 -20.13
N ARG A 132 24.35 16.10 -19.74
CA ARG A 132 23.25 15.30 -19.21
C ARG A 132 22.58 14.50 -20.33
N PHE A 133 22.70 13.19 -20.25
CA PHE A 133 21.91 12.25 -21.03
C PHE A 133 21.02 11.46 -20.08
N THR A 134 19.74 11.44 -20.38
CA THR A 134 18.76 10.62 -19.66
C THR A 134 18.24 9.62 -20.67
N PRO A 135 18.73 8.38 -20.64
CA PRO A 135 18.21 7.35 -21.53
C PRO A 135 16.73 7.11 -21.23
N ARG A 136 15.99 6.65 -22.23
CA ARG A 136 14.65 6.12 -21.98
C ARG A 136 14.73 4.98 -20.98
N GLU A 137 13.87 5.00 -19.97
CA GLU A 137 13.81 3.96 -18.96
C GLU A 137 13.14 2.69 -19.53
N ALA A 138 13.56 1.52 -19.07
CA ALA A 138 12.85 0.29 -19.38
C ALA A 138 11.49 0.25 -18.66
N ARG A 139 10.51 -0.46 -19.22
CA ARG A 139 9.19 -0.57 -18.57
C ARG A 139 9.25 -1.16 -17.16
N THR A 140 10.13 -2.14 -16.96
CA THR A 140 10.37 -2.77 -15.66
C THR A 140 10.99 -1.80 -14.67
N GLU A 141 11.83 -0.88 -15.15
CA GLU A 141 12.42 0.21 -14.36
C GLU A 141 11.37 1.26 -13.96
N GLN A 142 10.50 1.64 -14.90
CA GLN A 142 9.34 2.51 -14.62
C GLN A 142 8.40 1.88 -13.58
N LEU A 143 8.10 0.58 -13.73
CA LEU A 143 7.30 -0.16 -12.75
C LEU A 143 7.99 -0.18 -11.39
N ALA A 144 9.31 -0.43 -11.34
CA ALA A 144 10.07 -0.42 -10.09
C ALA A 144 10.04 0.96 -9.40
N LEU A 145 10.08 2.06 -10.17
CA LEU A 145 9.92 3.41 -9.63
C LEU A 145 8.56 3.61 -8.96
N VAL A 146 7.48 3.23 -9.64
CA VAL A 146 6.11 3.31 -9.10
C VAL A 146 5.97 2.46 -7.84
N LEU A 147 6.46 1.22 -7.85
CA LEU A 147 6.39 0.32 -6.70
C LEU A 147 7.15 0.86 -5.49
N ARG A 148 8.34 1.45 -5.69
CA ARG A 148 9.08 2.11 -4.60
C ARG A 148 8.28 3.23 -3.96
N GLN A 149 7.61 4.04 -4.77
CA GLN A 149 6.73 5.09 -4.27
C GLN A 149 5.53 4.51 -3.51
N GLU A 150 4.87 3.50 -4.06
CA GLU A 150 3.71 2.85 -3.44
C GLU A 150 4.06 2.15 -2.12
N MET A 151 5.25 1.54 -2.01
CA MET A 151 5.74 1.01 -0.73
C MET A 151 5.92 2.12 0.32
N GLY A 152 6.43 3.29 -0.08
CA GLY A 152 6.53 4.46 0.81
C GLY A 152 5.16 4.98 1.25
N VAL A 153 4.20 5.06 0.32
CA VAL A 153 2.82 5.45 0.61
C VAL A 153 2.16 4.45 1.56
N GLU A 154 2.30 3.14 1.32
CA GLU A 154 1.77 2.09 2.21
C GLU A 154 2.29 2.24 3.63
N ASN A 155 3.59 2.51 3.81
CA ASN A 155 4.17 2.70 5.13
C ASN A 155 3.52 3.88 5.88
N ILE A 156 3.34 5.01 5.19
CA ILE A 156 2.70 6.20 5.76
C ILE A 156 1.23 5.92 6.10
N VAL A 157 0.48 5.30 5.18
CA VAL A 157 -0.93 4.98 5.37
C VAL A 157 -1.11 4.05 6.57
N ARG A 158 -0.36 2.94 6.64
CA ARG A 158 -0.45 1.97 7.74
C ARG A 158 -0.10 2.60 9.07
N SER A 159 0.96 3.40 9.13
CA SER A 159 1.33 4.13 10.35
C SER A 159 0.20 5.04 10.85
N ARG A 160 -0.40 5.85 9.96
CA ARG A 160 -1.50 6.77 10.32
C ARG A 160 -2.77 6.04 10.72
N THR A 161 -3.15 5.00 9.97
CA THR A 161 -4.30 4.17 10.29
C THR A 161 -4.10 3.49 11.64
N TRP A 162 -2.92 2.90 11.88
CA TRP A 162 -2.60 2.24 13.13
C TRP A 162 -2.66 3.18 14.34
N ASP A 163 -2.14 4.39 14.21
CA ASP A 163 -2.23 5.39 15.28
C ASP A 163 -3.67 5.74 15.64
N THR A 164 -4.57 5.72 14.67
CA THR A 164 -6.01 5.94 14.90
C THR A 164 -6.66 4.73 15.57
N VAL A 165 -6.40 3.52 15.05
CA VAL A 165 -6.91 2.27 15.61
C VAL A 165 -6.48 2.10 17.06
N ARG A 166 -5.18 2.27 17.35
CA ARG A 166 -4.62 2.16 18.70
C ARG A 166 -5.28 3.12 19.69
N ARG A 167 -5.48 4.38 19.30
CA ARG A 167 -6.12 5.40 20.14
C ARG A 167 -7.58 5.07 20.47
N ARG A 168 -8.31 4.46 19.53
CA ARG A 168 -9.75 4.17 19.66
C ARG A 168 -10.04 2.79 20.28
N CYS A 169 -9.10 1.85 20.16
CA CYS A 169 -9.20 0.50 20.69
C CYS A 169 -8.58 0.33 22.09
N GLY A 170 -8.04 1.39 22.68
CA GLY A 170 -7.52 1.38 24.05
C GLY A 170 -6.22 0.61 24.22
N ASP A 171 -5.48 0.39 23.13
CA ASP A 171 -4.20 -0.33 23.16
C ASP A 171 -3.17 0.56 23.88
N SER A 172 -2.92 0.27 25.16
CA SER A 172 -1.96 0.97 26.03
C SER A 172 -0.51 0.71 25.63
N THR A 173 -0.27 -0.31 24.83
CA THR A 173 1.07 -0.71 24.40
C THR A 173 1.45 0.05 23.13
N HIS A 174 2.64 0.68 23.13
CA HIS A 174 3.21 1.38 21.98
C HIS A 174 3.79 0.41 20.93
N VAL A 175 3.01 -0.60 20.54
CA VAL A 175 3.41 -1.57 19.51
C VAL A 175 3.31 -0.88 18.15
N ALA A 176 4.37 -0.94 17.36
CA ALA A 176 4.38 -0.46 15.98
C ALA A 176 3.51 -1.34 15.07
N TRP A 177 2.99 -0.78 13.98
CA TRP A 177 2.06 -1.50 13.10
C TRP A 177 2.69 -2.75 12.49
N GLU A 178 4.01 -2.72 12.23
CA GLU A 178 4.80 -3.82 11.70
C GLU A 178 4.79 -5.00 12.65
N GLN A 179 4.98 -4.73 13.94
CA GLN A 179 5.02 -5.77 14.97
C GLN A 179 3.63 -6.38 15.19
N ALA A 180 2.58 -5.55 15.17
CA ALA A 180 1.20 -6.01 15.27
C ALA A 180 0.81 -6.92 14.11
N LEU A 181 1.09 -6.49 12.87
CA LEU A 181 0.84 -7.28 11.67
C LEU A 181 1.67 -8.58 11.65
N ALA A 182 2.93 -8.53 12.06
CA ALA A 182 3.78 -9.72 12.18
C ALA A 182 3.26 -10.70 13.24
N GLY A 183 2.72 -10.18 14.35
CA GLY A 183 2.04 -11.00 15.36
C GLY A 183 0.82 -11.72 14.81
N TRP A 184 -0.04 -10.99 14.09
CA TRP A 184 -1.20 -11.56 13.42
C TRP A 184 -0.81 -12.65 12.40
N ARG A 185 0.21 -12.41 11.56
CA ARG A 185 0.73 -13.41 10.60
C ARG A 185 1.12 -14.72 11.29
N ARG A 186 1.93 -14.63 12.36
CA ARG A 186 2.35 -15.80 13.13
C ARG A 186 1.15 -16.56 13.70
N SER A 187 0.17 -15.85 14.27
CA SER A 187 -1.06 -16.49 14.79
C SER A 187 -1.77 -17.31 13.72
N ARG A 188 -1.90 -16.75 12.51
CA ARG A 188 -2.55 -17.43 11.37
C ARG A 188 -1.76 -18.64 10.87
N GLU A 189 -0.43 -18.55 10.87
CA GLU A 189 0.44 -19.69 10.54
C GLU A 189 0.28 -20.82 11.56
N TYR A 190 0.27 -20.52 12.87
CA TYR A 190 0.02 -21.52 13.91
C TYR A 190 -1.35 -22.19 13.75
N GLU A 191 -2.41 -21.40 13.49
CA GLU A 191 -3.76 -21.94 13.23
C GLU A 191 -3.81 -22.81 11.96
N ALA A 192 -3.04 -22.49 10.93
CA ALA A 192 -2.97 -23.30 9.70
C ALA A 192 -2.28 -24.64 9.95
N HIS A 193 -1.18 -24.66 10.71
CA HIS A 193 -0.45 -25.88 11.03
C HIS A 193 -1.21 -26.78 12.01
N GLY A 194 -1.86 -26.21 13.03
CA GLY A 194 -2.66 -26.96 14.00
C GLY A 194 -3.95 -27.57 13.45
N ARG A 195 -4.38 -27.18 12.24
CA ARG A 195 -5.52 -27.79 11.52
C ARG A 195 -5.11 -28.97 10.63
N ASN A 196 -3.81 -29.13 10.36
CA ASN A 196 -3.27 -30.21 9.52
C ASN A 196 -2.71 -31.39 10.35
N THR A 197 -2.89 -31.36 11.68
CA THR A 197 -2.58 -32.43 12.64
C THR A 197 -3.85 -32.94 13.28
#